data_AF-A1DRG7-F1
#
_entry.id   AF-A1DRG7-F1
#
_cell.length_a   1.000
_cell.length_b   1.000
_cell.length_c   1.000
_cell.angle_alpha   90.00
_cell.angle_beta   90.00
_cell.angle_gamma   90.00
#
_symmetry.space_group_name_H-M   'P 1'
#
loop_
_entity.id
_entity.type
_entity.pdbx_description
1 polymer ?
#
loop_
_entity_poly.entity_id
_entity_poly.type
_entity_poly.pdbx_seq_one_letter_code
_entity_poly.pdbx_strand_id
1 'polypeptide(L)'
;SPVWDTAISVIALAESGLHRGHPSLVQATEWLVANEIRRGGDWQVKNPTAPISGWAFEFKNDFYPDVDDTAMVLLALRHVHLYNDDVSQDREKSYLRGLNWMLSMQCKNGGWAAFDRDNVKTIFEKIPFADHNAMIDPPSVDITGRVLELLGYVGYDKSYPCVTKALEYIKKDQEADGSWYGRWGVNYIYGTWQVLRGLAAIGEDMQSEYVQKAVRWMKSVQNPDGGWGE
;
A
#
# COMPACT_ATOMS: atom_id res chain seq x y z
N SER A 1 1.72 -8.61 12.90
CA SER A 1 0.87 -7.59 12.26
C SER A 1 0.30 -6.53 13.21
N PRO A 2 0.86 -6.17 14.40
CA PRO A 2 0.19 -5.19 15.26
C PRO A 2 -0.05 -3.82 14.61
N VAL A 3 0.88 -3.33 13.80
CA VAL A 3 0.72 -2.05 13.09
C VAL A 3 -0.30 -2.18 11.97
N TRP A 4 -0.09 -3.17 11.09
CA TRP A 4 -1.01 -3.57 10.03
C TRP A 4 -2.47 -3.71 10.49
N ASP A 5 -2.70 -4.54 11.51
CA ASP A 5 -4.03 -4.84 12.03
C ASP A 5 -4.69 -3.61 12.65
N THR A 6 -3.90 -2.76 13.32
CA THR A 6 -4.41 -1.51 13.90
C THR A 6 -4.84 -0.53 12.81
N ALA A 7 -4.01 -0.35 11.77
CA ALA A 7 -4.32 0.55 10.66
C ALA A 7 -5.60 0.13 9.93
N ILE A 8 -5.71 -1.16 9.57
CA ILE A 8 -6.91 -1.69 8.90
C ILE A 8 -8.14 -1.59 9.78
N SER A 9 -8.01 -1.87 11.08
CA SER A 9 -9.13 -1.76 12.03
C SER A 9 -9.64 -0.32 12.14
N VAL A 10 -8.73 0.67 12.17
CA VAL A 10 -9.11 2.09 12.17
C VAL A 10 -9.88 2.47 10.91
N ILE A 11 -9.38 2.06 9.74
CA ILE A 11 -10.04 2.33 8.45
C ILE A 11 -11.43 1.68 8.42
N ALA A 12 -11.51 0.38 8.70
CA ALA A 12 -12.76 -0.37 8.66
C ALA A 12 -13.82 0.18 9.62
N LEU A 13 -13.44 0.49 10.86
CA LEU A 13 -14.36 1.08 11.83
C LEU A 13 -14.84 2.46 11.39
N ALA A 14 -13.94 3.32 10.91
CA ALA A 14 -14.32 4.65 10.42
C ALA A 14 -15.25 4.57 9.18
N GLU A 15 -14.95 3.69 8.22
CA GLU A 15 -15.79 3.50 7.02
C GLU A 15 -17.14 2.83 7.33
N SER A 16 -17.21 2.02 8.40
CA SER A 16 -18.48 1.43 8.87
C SER A 16 -19.44 2.46 9.50
N GLY A 17 -19.01 3.72 9.65
CA GLY A 17 -19.81 4.81 10.19
C GLY A 17 -19.55 5.12 11.67
N LEU A 18 -18.55 4.50 12.31
CA LEU A 18 -18.13 4.93 13.63
C LEU A 18 -17.65 6.38 13.57
N HIS A 19 -18.06 7.19 14.55
CA HIS A 19 -17.70 8.61 14.58
C HIS A 19 -16.17 8.79 14.50
N ARG A 20 -15.68 9.62 13.56
CA ARG A 20 -14.24 9.77 13.27
C ARG A 20 -13.41 10.32 14.43
N GLY A 21 -14.05 10.92 15.43
CA GLY A 21 -13.42 11.34 16.69
C GLY A 21 -13.67 10.39 17.87
N HIS A 22 -14.09 9.14 17.62
CA HIS A 22 -14.34 8.16 18.68
C HIS A 22 -13.06 7.90 19.50
N PRO A 23 -13.12 7.83 20.84
CA PRO A 23 -11.93 7.72 21.69
C PRO A 23 -10.98 6.57 21.30
N SER A 24 -11.51 5.41 20.93
CA SER A 24 -10.68 4.28 20.47
C SER A 24 -9.94 4.55 19.15
N LEU A 25 -10.55 5.30 18.22
CA LEU A 25 -9.87 5.67 16.96
C LEU A 25 -8.78 6.71 17.21
N VAL A 26 -9.04 7.67 18.11
CA VAL A 26 -8.05 8.65 18.54
C VAL A 26 -6.86 7.97 19.21
N GLN A 27 -7.13 7.07 20.16
CA GLN A 27 -6.08 6.30 20.85
C GLN A 27 -5.25 5.44 19.88
N ALA A 28 -5.91 4.76 18.94
CA ALA A 28 -5.21 3.98 17.91
C ALA A 28 -4.35 4.87 17.00
N THR A 29 -4.84 6.06 16.64
CA THR A 29 -4.11 7.05 15.82
C THR A 29 -2.87 7.57 16.55
N GLU A 30 -3.00 7.93 17.83
CA GLU A 30 -1.87 8.35 18.66
C GLU A 30 -0.82 7.25 18.77
N TRP A 31 -1.27 6.01 18.95
CA TRP A 31 -0.39 4.84 18.98
C TRP A 31 0.33 4.66 17.64
N LEU A 32 -0.35 4.77 16.50
CA LEU A 32 0.28 4.69 15.17
C LEU A 32 1.33 5.79 15.00
N VAL A 33 1.03 7.05 15.36
CA VAL A 33 1.99 8.16 15.29
C VAL A 33 3.22 7.89 16.17
N ALA A 34 3.02 7.30 17.35
CA ALA A 34 4.12 6.93 18.26
C ALA A 34 5.01 5.79 17.74
N ASN A 35 4.51 4.96 16.81
CA ASN A 35 5.26 3.88 16.18
C ASN A 35 5.96 4.31 14.87
N GLU A 36 5.88 5.58 14.47
CA GLU A 36 6.63 6.05 13.29
C GLU A 36 8.13 5.85 13.50
N ILE A 37 8.77 5.20 12.53
CA ILE A 37 10.19 4.95 12.55
C ILE A 37 10.96 6.26 12.33
N ARG A 38 11.92 6.52 13.21
CA ARG A 38 12.72 7.74 13.26
C ARG A 38 14.21 7.50 13.03
N ARG A 39 14.55 6.32 12.54
CA ARG A 39 15.93 5.88 12.33
C ARG A 39 16.08 5.33 10.91
N GLY A 40 17.30 5.42 10.41
CA GLY A 40 17.68 4.86 9.12
C GLY A 40 17.58 3.33 9.10
N GLY A 41 17.42 2.76 7.90
CA GLY A 41 17.31 1.32 7.67
C GLY A 41 18.06 0.89 6.41
N ASP A 42 18.02 -0.40 6.08
CA ASP A 42 18.79 -0.98 4.96
C ASP A 42 18.38 -0.39 3.60
N TRP A 43 17.12 0.06 3.47
CA TRP A 43 16.60 0.76 2.29
C TRP A 43 17.45 1.98 1.88
N GLN A 44 18.20 2.58 2.81
CA GLN A 44 19.10 3.71 2.52
C GLN A 44 20.25 3.36 1.59
N VAL A 45 20.62 2.07 1.48
CA VAL A 45 21.63 1.62 0.52
C VAL A 45 21.25 2.00 -0.92
N LYS A 46 19.96 1.94 -1.26
CA LYS A 46 19.44 2.28 -2.60
C LYS A 46 18.75 3.64 -2.67
N ASN A 47 18.42 4.21 -1.53
CA ASN A 47 17.75 5.49 -1.42
C ASN A 47 18.33 6.37 -0.28
N PRO A 48 19.61 6.79 -0.37
CA PRO A 48 20.33 7.41 0.73
C PRO A 48 19.81 8.81 1.11
N THR A 49 19.08 9.47 0.20
CA THR A 49 18.53 10.81 0.39
C THR A 49 17.06 10.83 0.80
N ALA A 50 16.45 9.66 0.99
CA ALA A 50 15.06 9.61 1.42
C ALA A 50 14.88 10.18 2.82
N PRO A 51 13.73 10.81 3.11
CA PRO A 51 13.42 11.22 4.48
C PRO A 51 13.33 9.99 5.38
N ILE A 52 13.76 10.10 6.63
CA ILE A 52 13.65 9.00 7.59
C ILE A 52 12.23 8.97 8.15
N SER A 53 11.48 7.95 7.75
CA SER A 53 10.11 7.67 8.20
C SER A 53 9.71 6.25 7.77
N GLY A 54 8.44 5.93 7.93
CA GLY A 54 7.85 4.63 7.63
C GLY A 54 7.34 3.95 8.89
N TRP A 55 6.60 2.89 8.67
CA TRP A 55 6.11 1.98 9.69
C TRP A 55 6.49 0.57 9.29
N ALA A 56 6.70 -0.27 10.28
CA ALA A 56 6.93 -1.70 10.08
C ALA A 56 5.68 -2.48 10.49
N PHE A 57 5.56 -3.70 9.97
CA PHE A 57 4.52 -4.66 10.34
C PHE A 57 4.46 -5.00 11.84
N GLU A 58 5.60 -5.08 12.53
CA GLU A 58 5.74 -5.45 13.94
C GLU A 58 5.78 -4.26 14.90
N PHE A 59 5.85 -4.55 16.22
CA PHE A 59 6.01 -3.52 17.25
C PHE A 59 7.33 -2.76 17.18
N LYS A 60 8.42 -3.45 16.81
CA LYS A 60 9.79 -2.91 16.84
C LYS A 60 10.62 -3.59 15.77
N ASN A 61 10.78 -2.89 14.65
CA ASN A 61 11.57 -3.37 13.52
C ASN A 61 12.15 -2.17 12.74
N ASP A 62 12.74 -1.23 13.49
CA ASP A 62 13.09 0.12 13.02
C ASP A 62 13.99 0.18 11.77
N PHE A 63 14.71 -0.89 11.44
CA PHE A 63 15.58 -0.95 10.25
C PHE A 63 14.85 -1.39 8.98
N TYR A 64 13.62 -1.90 9.11
CA TYR A 64 12.84 -2.50 8.03
C TYR A 64 11.41 -1.94 7.99
N PRO A 65 11.21 -0.62 7.83
CA PRO A 65 9.91 -0.10 7.45
C PRO A 65 9.52 -0.66 6.08
N ASP A 66 8.24 -0.90 5.88
CA ASP A 66 7.68 -1.39 4.62
C ASP A 66 6.63 -0.42 4.06
N VAL A 67 6.48 -0.46 2.74
CA VAL A 67 5.64 0.45 1.97
C VAL A 67 4.16 0.17 2.22
N ASP A 68 3.79 -1.10 2.41
CA ASP A 68 2.42 -1.53 2.61
C ASP A 68 1.86 -1.07 3.95
N ASP A 69 2.52 -1.34 5.07
CA ASP A 69 2.16 -0.82 6.39
C ASP A 69 2.18 0.70 6.37
N THR A 70 3.22 1.32 5.79
CA THR A 70 3.28 2.79 5.69
C THR A 70 2.06 3.35 4.95
N ALA A 71 1.65 2.75 3.83
CA ALA A 71 0.47 3.19 3.08
C ALA A 71 -0.82 3.05 3.90
N MET A 72 -1.02 1.91 4.57
CA MET A 72 -2.22 1.69 5.40
C MET A 72 -2.26 2.59 6.62
N VAL A 73 -1.11 2.80 7.29
CA VAL A 73 -1.03 3.72 8.42
C VAL A 73 -1.38 5.14 7.97
N LEU A 74 -0.77 5.64 6.89
CA LEU A 74 -1.09 6.97 6.36
C LEU A 74 -2.58 7.10 6.04
N LEU A 75 -3.18 6.10 5.40
CA LEU A 75 -4.62 6.10 5.14
C LEU A 75 -5.40 6.16 6.46
N ALA A 76 -5.12 5.30 7.43
CA ALA A 76 -5.75 5.30 8.75
C ALA A 76 -5.66 6.66 9.47
N LEU A 77 -4.49 7.32 9.44
CA LEU A 77 -4.30 8.65 10.02
C LEU A 77 -5.23 9.71 9.41
N ARG A 78 -5.62 9.54 8.14
CA ARG A 78 -6.55 10.43 7.42
C ARG A 78 -8.02 10.09 7.67
N HIS A 79 -8.33 8.96 8.29
CA HIS A 79 -9.71 8.60 8.65
C HIS A 79 -10.18 9.17 9.99
N VAL A 80 -9.28 9.68 10.83
CA VAL A 80 -9.57 10.08 12.22
C VAL A 80 -9.52 11.59 12.42
N HIS A 81 -10.51 12.13 13.13
CA HIS A 81 -10.56 13.54 13.54
C HIS A 81 -9.93 13.69 14.93
N LEU A 82 -8.88 14.51 15.00
CA LEU A 82 -8.19 14.87 16.24
C LEU A 82 -8.57 16.30 16.61
N TYR A 83 -9.14 16.48 17.80
CA TYR A 83 -9.58 17.79 18.31
C TYR A 83 -8.53 18.50 19.16
N ASN A 84 -7.47 17.78 19.58
CA ASN A 84 -6.34 18.37 20.25
C ASN A 84 -5.33 18.86 19.19
N ASP A 85 -5.01 20.15 19.22
CA ASP A 85 -4.16 20.80 18.22
C ASP A 85 -2.72 20.25 18.21
N ASP A 86 -2.14 19.96 19.37
CA ASP A 86 -0.77 19.44 19.46
C ASP A 86 -0.69 18.03 18.84
N VAL A 87 -1.64 17.16 19.19
CA VAL A 87 -1.72 15.79 18.63
C VAL A 87 -1.99 15.84 17.13
N SER A 88 -2.87 16.74 16.68
CA SER A 88 -3.17 16.95 15.26
C SER A 88 -1.92 17.41 14.48
N GLN A 89 -1.15 18.36 15.02
CA GLN A 89 0.09 18.83 14.41
C GLN A 89 1.15 17.73 14.34
N ASP A 90 1.29 16.92 15.38
CA ASP A 90 2.26 15.82 15.40
C ASP A 90 1.88 14.71 14.40
N ARG A 91 0.58 14.41 14.27
CA ARG A 91 0.07 13.58 13.17
C ARG A 91 0.44 14.17 11.81
N GLU A 92 0.25 15.46 11.56
CA GLU A 92 0.57 16.06 10.26
C GLU A 92 2.07 15.99 9.92
N LYS A 93 2.94 16.27 10.89
CA LYS A 93 4.39 16.13 10.72
C LYS A 93 4.76 14.68 10.39
N SER A 94 4.15 13.73 11.10
CA SER A 94 4.34 12.29 10.92
C SER A 94 3.91 11.84 9.53
N TYR A 95 2.69 12.22 9.16
CA TYR A 95 2.10 11.93 7.87
C TYR A 95 2.97 12.43 6.72
N LEU A 96 3.41 13.69 6.76
CA LEU A 96 4.19 14.29 5.66
C LEU A 96 5.54 13.59 5.46
N ARG A 97 6.21 13.17 6.54
CA ARG A 97 7.47 12.41 6.41
C ARG A 97 7.20 11.03 5.84
N GLY A 98 6.17 10.34 6.33
CA GLY A 98 5.78 9.01 5.86
C GLY A 98 5.41 9.01 4.39
N LEU A 99 4.58 9.95 3.97
CA LEU A 99 4.19 10.12 2.56
C LEU A 99 5.40 10.37 1.68
N ASN A 100 6.31 11.26 2.09
CA ASN A 100 7.52 11.54 1.31
C ASN A 100 8.49 10.36 1.27
N TRP A 101 8.61 9.58 2.35
CA TRP A 101 9.38 8.33 2.35
C TRP A 101 8.77 7.35 1.36
N MET A 102 7.48 7.05 1.49
CA MET A 102 6.75 6.13 0.61
C MET A 102 6.88 6.54 -0.88
N LEU A 103 6.67 7.81 -1.22
CA LEU A 103 6.83 8.31 -2.59
C LEU A 103 8.24 8.12 -3.13
N SER A 104 9.27 8.29 -2.29
CA SER A 104 10.66 8.11 -2.70
C SER A 104 11.06 6.64 -2.97
N MET A 105 10.27 5.70 -2.45
CA MET A 105 10.46 4.25 -2.62
C MET A 105 9.87 3.71 -3.93
N GLN A 106 9.31 4.57 -4.79
CA GLN A 106 8.86 4.16 -6.13
C GLN A 106 10.03 3.61 -6.95
N CYS A 107 9.82 2.44 -7.56
CA CYS A 107 10.81 1.81 -8.42
C CYS A 107 10.80 2.40 -9.83
N LYS A 108 11.89 2.17 -10.58
CA LYS A 108 12.04 2.70 -11.95
C LYS A 108 10.94 2.26 -12.92
N ASN A 109 10.37 1.07 -12.70
CA ASN A 109 9.30 0.53 -13.53
C ASN A 109 7.91 1.11 -13.19
N GLY A 110 7.80 1.98 -12.17
CA GLY A 110 6.57 2.64 -11.76
C GLY A 110 5.83 2.01 -10.59
N GLY A 111 6.14 0.76 -10.23
CA GLY A 111 5.54 0.09 -9.08
C GLY A 111 6.27 0.37 -7.76
N TRP A 112 5.70 -0.14 -6.67
CA TRP A 112 6.34 -0.20 -5.36
C TRP A 112 6.55 -1.64 -4.93
N ALA A 113 7.67 -1.88 -4.28
CA ALA A 113 8.01 -3.12 -3.59
C ALA A 113 7.76 -2.96 -2.08
N ALA A 114 7.96 -4.01 -1.29
CA ALA A 114 7.66 -3.96 0.14
C ALA A 114 8.69 -3.12 0.91
N PHE A 115 9.98 -3.40 0.76
CA PHE A 115 11.03 -2.82 1.61
C PHE A 115 12.05 -1.98 0.82
N ASP A 116 12.40 -2.42 -0.38
CA ASP A 116 13.51 -1.85 -1.15
C ASP A 116 13.08 -1.44 -2.55
N ARG A 117 13.43 -0.22 -2.95
CA ARG A 117 13.29 0.16 -4.35
C ARG A 117 14.31 -0.57 -5.24
N ASP A 118 13.90 -0.97 -6.44
CA ASP A 118 14.73 -1.62 -7.46
C ASP A 118 15.51 -2.86 -6.94
N ASN A 119 14.91 -3.68 -6.05
CA ASN A 119 15.46 -4.99 -5.69
C ASN A 119 15.02 -6.07 -6.69
N VAL A 120 15.57 -5.99 -7.89
CA VAL A 120 15.09 -6.73 -9.07
C VAL A 120 16.18 -7.58 -9.75
N LYS A 121 17.24 -7.97 -9.01
CA LYS A 121 18.36 -8.75 -9.57
C LYS A 121 18.01 -10.24 -9.63
N THR A 122 17.20 -10.62 -10.62
CA THR A 122 16.67 -11.99 -10.82
C THR A 122 17.73 -13.10 -10.94
N ILE A 123 19.01 -12.76 -11.17
CA ILE A 123 20.10 -13.75 -11.09
C ILE A 123 20.18 -14.41 -9.71
N PHE A 124 19.77 -13.72 -8.64
CA PHE A 124 19.76 -14.26 -7.27
C PHE A 124 18.63 -15.27 -7.02
N GLU A 125 17.67 -15.39 -7.93
CA GLU A 125 16.63 -16.43 -7.88
C GLU A 125 17.10 -17.73 -8.54
N LYS A 126 18.28 -17.73 -9.19
CA LYS A 126 18.78 -18.87 -9.97
C LYS A 126 19.93 -19.62 -9.31
N ILE A 127 20.27 -19.27 -8.07
CA ILE A 127 21.33 -19.93 -7.31
C ILE A 127 20.75 -21.11 -6.51
N PRO A 128 21.55 -22.16 -6.20
CA PRO A 128 21.06 -23.34 -5.47
C PRO A 128 20.45 -23.04 -4.09
N PHE A 129 20.78 -21.88 -3.50
CA PHE A 129 20.24 -21.43 -2.22
C PHE A 129 18.83 -20.82 -2.33
N ALA A 130 18.38 -20.43 -3.53
CA ALA A 130 17.12 -19.72 -3.75
C ALA A 130 15.93 -20.66 -4.00
N ASP A 131 15.80 -21.73 -3.21
CA ASP A 131 14.78 -22.77 -3.39
C ASP A 131 13.32 -22.27 -3.27
N HIS A 132 13.09 -21.08 -2.72
CA HIS A 132 11.78 -20.44 -2.57
C HIS A 132 11.59 -19.14 -3.40
N ASN A 133 12.52 -18.79 -4.30
CA ASN A 133 12.46 -17.62 -5.19
C ASN A 133 12.18 -16.24 -4.54
N ALA A 134 12.20 -16.12 -3.21
CA ALA A 134 11.91 -14.89 -2.47
C ALA A 134 13.19 -14.11 -2.07
N MET A 135 14.26 -14.23 -2.87
CA MET A 135 15.58 -13.64 -2.56
C MET A 135 15.70 -12.16 -2.94
N ILE A 136 14.69 -11.63 -3.62
CA ILE A 136 14.62 -10.25 -4.09
C ILE A 136 13.26 -9.64 -3.71
N ASP A 137 13.14 -8.32 -3.85
CA ASP A 137 11.92 -7.56 -3.53
C ASP A 137 11.50 -6.74 -4.77
N PRO A 138 10.97 -7.41 -5.81
CA PRO A 138 10.46 -6.73 -6.99
C PRO A 138 9.15 -6.03 -6.65
N PRO A 139 8.82 -4.92 -7.34
CA PRO A 139 7.51 -4.30 -7.23
C PRO A 139 6.38 -5.27 -7.50
N SER A 140 5.26 -5.07 -6.81
CA SER A 140 4.04 -5.85 -6.97
C SER A 140 2.80 -4.96 -7.16
N VAL A 141 1.82 -5.48 -7.89
CA VAL A 141 0.58 -4.76 -8.21
C VAL A 141 -0.34 -4.56 -7.01
N ASP A 142 -0.32 -5.45 -6.03
CA ASP A 142 -1.11 -5.32 -4.80
C ASP A 142 -0.63 -4.15 -3.92
N ILE A 143 0.69 -4.01 -3.72
CA ILE A 143 1.28 -2.84 -3.03
C ILE A 143 1.05 -1.57 -3.87
N THR A 144 1.28 -1.64 -5.18
CA THR A 144 1.12 -0.46 -6.05
C THR A 144 -0.34 0.03 -6.07
N GLY A 145 -1.32 -0.88 -6.13
CA GLY A 145 -2.75 -0.56 -6.05
C GLY A 145 -3.13 0.12 -4.73
N ARG A 146 -2.59 -0.37 -3.61
CA ARG A 146 -2.77 0.23 -2.28
C ARG A 146 -2.16 1.64 -2.18
N VAL A 147 -0.96 1.83 -2.71
CA VAL A 147 -0.34 3.16 -2.78
C VAL A 147 -1.22 4.11 -3.59
N LEU A 148 -1.77 3.66 -4.74
CA LEU A 148 -2.72 4.46 -5.51
C LEU A 148 -3.98 4.80 -4.72
N GLU A 149 -4.51 3.86 -3.93
CA GLU A 149 -5.67 4.12 -3.07
C GLU A 149 -5.42 5.29 -2.11
N LEU A 150 -4.31 5.22 -1.36
CA LEU A 150 -3.90 6.30 -0.47
C LEU A 150 -3.70 7.61 -1.23
N LEU A 151 -2.97 7.58 -2.35
CA LEU A 151 -2.67 8.77 -3.14
C LEU A 151 -3.95 9.45 -3.63
N GLY A 152 -4.90 8.70 -4.17
CA GLY A 152 -6.21 9.20 -4.57
C GLY A 152 -6.98 9.84 -3.42
N TYR A 153 -6.97 9.20 -2.25
CA TYR A 153 -7.63 9.72 -1.05
C TYR A 153 -7.08 11.07 -0.60
N VAL A 154 -5.80 11.35 -0.83
CA VAL A 154 -5.15 12.62 -0.46
C VAL A 154 -4.93 13.59 -1.62
N GLY A 155 -5.67 13.39 -2.72
CA GLY A 155 -5.80 14.37 -3.80
C GLY A 155 -4.76 14.26 -4.91
N TYR A 156 -4.03 13.15 -5.00
CA TYR A 156 -3.25 12.83 -6.18
C TYR A 156 -4.17 12.26 -7.26
N ASP A 157 -3.91 12.63 -8.49
CA ASP A 157 -4.61 12.13 -9.66
C ASP A 157 -3.62 11.74 -10.78
N LYS A 158 -4.16 11.44 -11.96
CA LYS A 158 -3.39 11.00 -13.14
C LYS A 158 -2.48 12.08 -13.74
N SER A 159 -2.54 13.32 -13.27
CA SER A 159 -1.61 14.38 -13.67
C SER A 159 -0.24 14.25 -12.96
N TYR A 160 -0.18 13.50 -11.86
CA TYR A 160 1.05 13.29 -11.11
C TYR A 160 1.92 12.21 -11.74
N PRO A 161 3.21 12.47 -12.03
CA PRO A 161 4.09 11.50 -12.69
C PRO A 161 4.22 10.15 -11.97
N CYS A 162 4.14 10.13 -10.64
CA CYS A 162 4.19 8.89 -9.87
C CYS A 162 2.96 8.01 -10.13
N VAL A 163 1.76 8.61 -10.25
CA VAL A 163 0.50 7.93 -10.56
C VAL A 163 0.51 7.43 -12.00
N THR A 164 0.94 8.27 -12.96
CA THR A 164 1.02 7.85 -14.38
C THR A 164 1.90 6.60 -14.57
N LYS A 165 3.08 6.58 -13.95
CA LYS A 165 4.00 5.42 -14.02
C LYS A 165 3.42 4.18 -13.34
N ALA A 166 2.71 4.35 -12.22
CA ALA A 166 2.04 3.26 -11.53
C ALA A 166 0.94 2.64 -12.38
N LEU A 167 0.18 3.47 -13.12
CA LEU A 167 -0.84 3.00 -14.06
C LEU A 167 -0.24 2.21 -15.23
N GLU A 168 0.88 2.67 -15.78
CA GLU A 168 1.60 1.94 -16.83
C GLU A 168 2.09 0.57 -16.31
N TYR A 169 2.62 0.54 -15.09
CA TYR A 169 3.03 -0.69 -14.42
C TYR A 169 1.85 -1.66 -14.23
N ILE A 170 0.74 -1.21 -13.64
CA ILE A 170 -0.46 -2.04 -13.41
C ILE A 170 -1.02 -2.59 -14.72
N LYS A 171 -1.12 -1.77 -15.77
CA LYS A 171 -1.63 -2.19 -17.08
C LYS A 171 -0.75 -3.26 -17.73
N LYS A 172 0.57 -3.15 -17.55
CA LYS A 172 1.54 -4.10 -18.09
C LYS A 172 1.49 -5.45 -17.39
N ASP A 173 1.20 -5.46 -16.09
CA ASP A 173 1.22 -6.65 -15.24
C ASP A 173 -0.14 -7.36 -15.15
N GLN A 174 -1.16 -6.89 -15.90
CA GLN A 174 -2.46 -7.54 -15.95
C GLN A 174 -2.40 -8.89 -16.67
N GLU A 175 -3.04 -9.90 -16.09
CA GLU A 175 -3.13 -11.23 -16.67
C GLU A 175 -4.01 -11.28 -17.93
N ALA A 176 -3.82 -12.36 -18.71
CA ALA A 176 -4.57 -12.59 -19.94
C ALA A 176 -6.09 -12.75 -19.72
N ASP A 177 -6.53 -13.14 -18.52
CA ASP A 177 -7.94 -13.23 -18.13
C ASP A 177 -8.50 -11.92 -17.53
N GLY A 178 -7.62 -10.96 -17.23
CA GLY A 178 -7.95 -9.64 -16.65
C GLY A 178 -7.66 -9.52 -15.16
N SER A 179 -7.29 -10.60 -14.48
CA SER A 179 -6.91 -10.57 -13.07
C SER A 179 -5.52 -9.95 -12.85
N TRP A 180 -5.18 -9.74 -11.58
CA TRP A 180 -3.85 -9.37 -11.13
C TRP A 180 -3.40 -10.31 -10.02
N TYR A 181 -2.14 -10.74 -10.07
CA TYR A 181 -1.53 -11.60 -9.07
C TYR A 181 -1.39 -10.88 -7.71
N GLY A 182 -1.78 -11.56 -6.62
CA GLY A 182 -1.59 -11.09 -5.25
C GLY A 182 -0.30 -11.66 -4.68
N ARG A 183 0.73 -10.82 -4.48
CA ARG A 183 2.03 -11.27 -3.96
C ARG A 183 1.99 -11.58 -2.47
N TRP A 184 1.20 -10.81 -1.71
CA TRP A 184 1.17 -10.81 -0.24
C TRP A 184 -0.15 -11.30 0.37
N GLY A 185 -1.16 -11.54 -0.46
CA GLY A 185 -2.42 -12.16 -0.07
C GLY A 185 -2.86 -13.18 -1.11
N VAL A 186 -3.61 -14.18 -0.68
CA VAL A 186 -4.05 -15.28 -1.56
C VAL A 186 -5.29 -14.85 -2.36
N ASN A 187 -5.27 -14.87 -3.69
CA ASN A 187 -4.15 -14.69 -4.60
C ASN A 187 -4.61 -13.71 -5.70
N TYR A 188 -5.28 -14.17 -6.76
CA TYR A 188 -5.80 -13.30 -7.80
C TYR A 188 -6.98 -12.44 -7.35
N ILE A 189 -7.82 -12.93 -6.42
CA ILE A 189 -8.89 -12.10 -5.82
C ILE A 189 -8.24 -10.93 -5.06
N TYR A 190 -7.19 -11.22 -4.30
CA TYR A 190 -6.47 -10.23 -3.51
C TYR A 190 -5.70 -9.21 -4.36
N GLY A 191 -4.99 -9.63 -5.42
CA GLY A 191 -4.34 -8.68 -6.32
C GLY A 191 -5.37 -7.80 -7.04
N THR A 192 -6.44 -8.41 -7.54
CA THR A 192 -7.45 -7.71 -8.35
C THR A 192 -8.23 -6.67 -7.54
N TRP A 193 -8.68 -6.97 -6.32
CA TRP A 193 -9.43 -5.95 -5.54
C TRP A 193 -8.55 -4.75 -5.14
N GLN A 194 -7.28 -4.98 -4.77
CA GLN A 194 -6.35 -3.89 -4.41
C GLN A 194 -6.15 -2.94 -5.59
N VAL A 195 -5.92 -3.49 -6.78
CA VAL A 195 -5.78 -2.69 -8.00
C VAL A 195 -7.07 -1.91 -8.30
N LEU A 196 -8.24 -2.56 -8.27
CA LEU A 196 -9.51 -1.90 -8.57
C LEU A 196 -9.83 -0.75 -7.60
N ARG A 197 -9.52 -0.90 -6.30
CA ARG A 197 -9.67 0.17 -5.31
C ARG A 197 -8.73 1.35 -5.61
N GLY A 198 -7.46 1.05 -5.89
CA GLY A 198 -6.47 2.06 -6.26
C GLY A 198 -6.87 2.85 -7.50
N LEU A 199 -7.28 2.16 -8.57
CA LEU A 199 -7.73 2.77 -9.82
C LEU A 199 -8.94 3.70 -9.61
N ALA A 200 -9.92 3.24 -8.82
CA ALA A 200 -11.10 4.06 -8.50
C ALA A 200 -10.71 5.32 -7.72
N ALA A 201 -9.82 5.20 -6.73
CA ALA A 201 -9.40 6.31 -5.88
C ALA A 201 -8.70 7.43 -6.65
N ILE A 202 -7.86 7.11 -7.65
CA ILE A 202 -7.14 8.11 -8.46
C ILE A 202 -7.95 8.65 -9.65
N GLY A 203 -9.24 8.30 -9.74
CA GLY A 203 -10.13 8.76 -10.82
C GLY A 203 -9.83 8.11 -12.19
N GLU A 204 -9.45 6.84 -12.22
CA GLU A 204 -9.36 6.11 -13.48
C GLU A 204 -10.76 5.86 -14.05
N ASP A 205 -10.84 5.81 -15.38
CA ASP A 205 -12.09 5.41 -16.02
C ASP A 205 -12.37 3.92 -15.74
N MET A 206 -13.26 3.68 -14.79
CA MET A 206 -13.68 2.33 -14.42
C MET A 206 -14.48 1.62 -15.52
N GLN A 207 -14.87 2.32 -16.59
CA GLN A 207 -15.50 1.73 -17.78
C GLN A 207 -14.49 1.34 -18.87
N SER A 208 -13.21 1.65 -18.69
CA SER A 208 -12.17 1.25 -19.63
C SER A 208 -12.07 -0.28 -19.76
N GLU A 209 -11.70 -0.76 -20.95
CA GLU A 209 -11.79 -2.19 -21.29
C GLU A 209 -10.98 -3.08 -20.36
N TYR A 210 -9.79 -2.65 -19.94
CA TYR A 210 -8.93 -3.44 -19.05
C TYR A 210 -9.50 -3.57 -17.63
N VAL A 211 -10.16 -2.51 -17.12
CA VAL A 211 -10.88 -2.55 -15.84
C VAL A 211 -12.11 -3.45 -15.97
N GLN A 212 -12.89 -3.28 -17.03
CA GLN A 212 -14.08 -4.11 -17.27
C GLN A 212 -13.72 -5.59 -17.43
N LYS A 213 -12.57 -5.91 -18.01
CA LYS A 213 -12.04 -7.27 -18.08
C LYS A 213 -11.80 -7.86 -16.68
N ALA A 214 -11.17 -7.12 -15.78
CA ALA A 214 -10.98 -7.53 -14.39
C ALA A 214 -12.31 -7.70 -13.63
N VAL A 215 -13.27 -6.81 -13.85
CA VAL A 215 -14.61 -6.91 -13.27
C VAL A 215 -15.35 -8.15 -13.79
N ARG A 216 -15.25 -8.47 -15.08
CA ARG A 216 -15.81 -9.69 -15.66
C ARG A 216 -15.16 -10.93 -15.06
N TRP A 217 -13.84 -10.94 -14.90
CA TRP A 217 -13.11 -12.01 -14.23
C TRP A 217 -13.61 -12.21 -12.80
N MET A 218 -13.67 -11.15 -11.99
CA MET A 218 -14.12 -11.21 -10.59
C MET A 218 -15.54 -11.79 -10.49
N LYS A 219 -16.45 -11.39 -11.38
CA LYS A 219 -17.81 -11.96 -11.43
C LYS A 219 -17.82 -13.43 -11.86
N SER A 220 -16.91 -13.84 -12.74
CA SER A 220 -16.86 -15.23 -13.23
C SER A 220 -16.40 -16.23 -12.18
N VAL A 221 -15.66 -15.78 -11.17
CA VAL A 221 -15.16 -16.59 -10.05
C VAL A 221 -16.01 -16.46 -8.78
N GLN A 222 -17.22 -15.89 -8.88
CA GLN A 222 -18.17 -15.84 -7.76
C GLN A 222 -18.76 -17.23 -7.49
N ASN A 223 -18.77 -17.64 -6.23
CA ASN A 223 -19.38 -18.90 -5.78
C ASN A 223 -20.91 -18.83 -5.84
N PRO A 224 -21.61 -19.98 -5.94
CA PRO A 224 -23.08 -20.02 -5.96
C PRO A 224 -23.77 -19.43 -4.73
N ASP A 225 -23.08 -19.35 -3.59
CA ASP A 225 -23.57 -18.74 -2.35
C ASP A 225 -23.42 -17.21 -2.32
N GLY A 226 -22.88 -16.62 -3.40
CA GLY A 226 -22.63 -15.20 -3.55
C GLY A 226 -21.26 -14.73 -3.05
N GLY A 227 -20.47 -15.60 -2.42
CA GLY A 227 -19.12 -15.31 -1.94
C GLY A 227 -18.01 -15.56 -2.97
N TRP A 228 -16.77 -15.51 -2.49
CA TRP A 228 -15.54 -15.79 -3.24
C TRP A 228 -14.57 -16.59 -2.36
N GLY A 229 -13.70 -17.39 -2.97
CA GLY A 229 -12.66 -18.13 -2.26
C GLY A 229 -11.57 -18.62 -3.22
N GLU A 230 -10.34 -18.67 -2.72
CA GLU A 230 -9.13 -19.09 -3.45
C GLU A 230 -8.18 -19.82 -2.51
#